data_AF-A0A6G2PY03-F1
#
_entry.id   AF-A0A6G2PY03-F1
#
_cell.length_a   1.000
_cell.length_b   1.000
_cell.length_c   1.000
_cell.angle_alpha   90.00
_cell.angle_beta   90.00
_cell.angle_gamma   90.00
#
_symmetry.space_group_name_H-M   'P 1'
#
loop_
_entity.id
_entity.type
_entity.pdbx_description
1 polymer ?
#
loop_
_entity_poly.entity_id
_entity_poly.type
_entity_poly.pdbx_seq_one_letter_code
_entity_poly.pdbx_strand_id
1 'polypeptide(L)'
;MSLTRRDFARTSAITGAGIALAGSAGVLATAPNALASTETDTAHGDAAAAHGHGLPGVGYGPLKPDPKGILALPAGFSYQIITYSGKTRLESGEFTPSNHDGTSTFEGPRGTTLLVNNHELAGPRANWTYPVPLTEGLVYDPAAAGGCTVVEVRRDKVAEWVGIAGTATNCAGGSTPWGTWLTCEETEDKAGQNGMTKDHGYVFEVDPLDHRANRAPKPIKALGRYAHEAVVVDPKRGHLFLTEDAAGPNGLLYRWTPPTGFHHGRGRLRTLAADAGVLQAFKCFDSGGRFVDDL
;
A
#
# COMPACT_ATOMS: atom_id res chain seq x y z
N MET A 1 -6.98 -8.91 33.17
CA MET A 1 -7.92 -7.93 32.59
C MET A 1 -7.83 -8.09 31.08
N SER A 2 -8.95 -8.23 30.39
CA SER A 2 -9.00 -8.31 28.93
C SER A 2 -8.62 -6.95 28.33
N LEU A 3 -7.52 -6.89 27.58
CA LEU A 3 -7.19 -5.72 26.78
C LEU A 3 -8.16 -5.68 25.60
N THR A 4 -9.04 -4.68 25.56
CA THR A 4 -9.88 -4.44 24.38
C THR A 4 -9.08 -3.70 23.31
N ARG A 5 -9.51 -3.73 22.04
CA ARG A 5 -8.92 -2.91 20.95
C ARG A 5 -8.80 -1.42 21.35
N ARG A 6 -9.75 -0.94 22.15
CA ARG A 6 -9.78 0.42 22.71
C ARG A 6 -8.68 0.67 23.75
N ASP A 7 -8.40 -0.31 24.59
CA ASP A 7 -7.35 -0.22 25.61
C ASP A 7 -5.95 -0.27 24.98
N PHE A 8 -5.75 -1.08 23.93
CA PHE A 8 -4.47 -1.12 23.20
C PHE A 8 -4.15 0.22 22.53
N ALA A 9 -5.12 0.82 21.84
CA ALA A 9 -4.94 2.14 21.21
C ALA A 9 -4.68 3.24 22.25
N ARG A 10 -5.42 3.22 23.36
CA ARG A 10 -5.30 4.23 24.42
C ARG A 10 -3.98 4.11 25.20
N THR A 11 -3.51 2.89 25.44
CA THR A 11 -2.25 2.67 26.17
C THR A 11 -1.03 2.97 25.30
N SER A 12 -1.11 2.70 23.99
CA SER A 12 -0.05 3.07 23.03
C SER A 12 0.10 4.58 22.90
N ALA A 13 -1.00 5.35 22.97
CA ALA A 13 -0.98 6.81 22.98
C ALA A 13 -0.35 7.40 24.27
N ILE A 14 -0.57 6.78 25.42
CA ILE A 14 -0.06 7.28 26.72
C ILE A 14 1.43 6.97 26.92
N THR A 15 1.95 5.89 26.33
CA THR A 15 3.32 5.40 26.66
C THR A 15 4.41 6.04 25.79
N GLY A 16 4.09 6.88 24.80
CA GLY A 16 5.10 7.57 23.97
C GLY A 16 6.11 6.63 23.30
N ALA A 17 5.78 5.35 23.16
CA ALA A 17 6.62 4.35 22.52
C ALA A 17 6.47 4.52 21.00
N GLY A 18 7.30 5.40 20.43
CA GLY A 18 7.40 5.60 18.99
C GLY A 18 7.77 4.30 18.30
N ILE A 19 6.76 3.63 17.73
CA ILE A 19 6.99 2.57 16.74
C ILE A 19 7.29 3.30 15.43
N ALA A 20 8.58 3.45 15.13
CA ALA A 20 9.02 3.84 13.80
C ALA A 20 8.77 2.67 12.84
N LEU A 21 7.57 2.62 12.25
CA LEU A 21 7.33 1.79 11.07
C LEU A 21 8.10 2.42 9.91
N ALA A 22 9.27 1.86 9.60
CA ALA A 22 10.05 2.23 8.43
C ALA A 22 9.38 1.68 7.16
N GLY A 23 8.37 2.40 6.69
CA GLY A 23 7.72 2.27 5.39
C GLY A 23 6.93 3.55 5.16
N SER A 24 7.18 4.24 4.04
CA SER A 24 6.55 5.45 3.44
C SER A 24 6.06 6.61 4.35
N ALA A 25 5.44 6.36 5.49
CA ALA A 25 5.06 7.31 6.53
C ALA A 25 6.22 7.80 7.42
N GLY A 26 7.38 7.12 7.37
CA GLY A 26 8.55 7.47 8.17
C GLY A 26 9.14 8.87 7.87
N VAL A 27 8.89 9.44 6.70
CA VAL A 27 9.34 10.80 6.38
C VAL A 27 8.48 11.84 7.10
N LEU A 28 7.19 11.59 7.29
CA LEU A 28 6.32 12.47 8.08
C LEU A 28 6.64 12.38 9.57
N ALA A 29 7.03 11.22 10.09
CA ALA A 29 7.31 11.03 11.52
C ALA A 29 8.67 11.59 12.01
N THR A 30 9.54 12.11 11.13
CA THR A 30 10.89 12.60 11.50
C THR A 30 10.97 14.12 11.71
N ALA A 31 9.92 14.87 11.40
CA ALA A 31 9.86 16.29 11.75
C ALA A 31 9.52 16.43 13.25
N PRO A 32 10.25 17.30 13.99
CA PRO A 32 9.84 17.68 15.34
C PRO A 32 8.36 18.10 15.30
N ASN A 33 7.51 17.46 16.11
CA ASN A 33 6.07 17.68 16.24
C ASN A 33 5.13 17.01 15.22
N ALA A 34 5.57 16.03 14.43
CA ALA A 34 4.71 15.45 13.38
C ALA A 34 3.80 14.27 13.78
N LEU A 35 3.58 14.05 15.08
CA LEU A 35 2.50 13.17 15.52
C LEU A 35 1.17 13.91 15.29
N ALA A 36 0.49 13.58 14.19
CA ALA A 36 -0.90 13.97 13.98
C ALA A 36 -1.79 13.21 14.98
N SER A 37 -1.82 13.66 16.24
CA SER A 37 -2.83 13.22 17.19
C SER A 37 -4.14 13.88 16.80
N THR A 38 -5.11 13.09 16.34
CA THR A 38 -6.51 13.50 16.27
C THR A 38 -7.08 13.58 17.68
N GLU A 39 -6.76 14.65 18.42
CA GLU A 39 -7.59 15.03 19.54
C GLU A 39 -8.86 15.68 18.99
N THR A 40 -9.93 14.90 18.96
CA THR A 40 -11.29 15.40 18.80
C THR A 40 -11.64 16.20 20.06
N ASP A 41 -11.63 17.53 19.95
CA ASP A 41 -12.23 18.43 20.93
C ASP A 41 -13.72 18.11 21.07
N THR A 42 -14.10 17.32 22.07
CA THR A 42 -15.45 17.37 22.61
C THR A 42 -15.52 18.56 23.56
N ALA A 43 -15.83 19.74 23.00
CA ALA A 43 -16.15 20.92 23.77
C ALA A 43 -17.53 20.74 24.44
N HIS A 44 -17.53 20.24 25.67
CA HIS A 44 -18.56 20.60 26.65
C HIS A 44 -18.00 21.73 27.51
N GLY A 45 -18.73 22.84 27.52
CA GLY A 45 -18.29 24.11 28.08
C GLY A 45 -18.01 24.06 29.57
N ASP A 46 -17.05 24.88 29.99
CA ASP A 46 -17.31 25.91 30.97
C ASP A 46 -16.22 26.98 30.88
N ALA A 47 -16.63 28.24 31.07
CA ALA A 47 -15.77 29.40 30.97
C ALA A 47 -14.78 29.47 32.13
N ALA A 48 -13.49 29.58 31.81
CA ALA A 48 -12.52 30.25 32.68
C ALA A 48 -11.40 30.83 31.82
N ALA A 49 -11.29 32.16 31.85
CA ALA A 49 -10.17 32.88 31.30
C ALA A 49 -8.87 32.44 31.98
N ALA A 50 -7.97 31.82 31.22
CA ALA A 50 -6.59 31.62 31.63
C ALA A 50 -5.69 32.01 30.45
N HIS A 51 -4.95 33.09 30.64
CA HIS A 51 -3.76 33.43 29.85
C HIS A 51 -2.72 32.32 30.05
N GLY A 52 -2.81 31.25 29.26
CA GLY A 52 -1.77 30.25 29.12
C GLY A 52 -1.07 30.48 27.80
N HIS A 53 0.22 30.81 27.85
CA HIS A 53 1.12 30.58 26.72
C HIS A 53 1.11 29.08 26.43
N GLY A 54 0.17 28.65 25.59
CA GLY A 54 0.09 27.29 25.10
C GLY A 54 1.39 26.97 24.39
N LEU A 55 2.07 25.92 24.86
CA LEU A 55 3.15 25.27 24.11
C LEU A 55 2.71 25.13 22.65
N PRO A 56 3.56 25.40 21.66
CA PRO A 56 3.19 25.20 20.26
C PRO A 56 2.68 23.77 20.12
N GLY A 57 1.40 23.64 19.78
CA GLY A 57 0.73 22.35 19.70
C GLY A 57 1.52 21.41 18.79
N VAL A 58 1.51 20.12 19.12
CA VAL A 58 2.06 19.09 18.24
C VAL A 58 1.24 19.12 16.94
N GLY A 59 1.90 19.09 15.78
CA GLY A 59 1.29 19.09 14.46
C GLY A 59 1.53 20.36 13.64
N TYR A 60 0.94 20.39 12.43
CA TYR A 60 1.13 21.45 11.44
C TYR A 60 0.09 22.59 11.53
N GLY A 61 -0.73 22.60 12.57
CA GLY A 61 -1.87 23.52 12.73
C GLY A 61 -3.14 23.05 12.01
N PRO A 62 -4.24 23.84 12.08
CA PRO A 62 -5.53 23.45 11.54
C PRO A 62 -5.54 23.39 10.00
N LEU A 63 -6.36 22.49 9.45
CA LEU A 63 -6.59 22.39 8.01
C LEU A 63 -7.36 23.61 7.49
N LYS A 64 -6.91 24.18 6.37
CA LYS A 64 -7.64 25.21 5.66
C LYS A 64 -8.58 24.57 4.65
N PRO A 65 -9.86 25.00 4.57
CA PRO A 65 -10.75 24.58 3.51
C PRO A 65 -10.12 24.81 2.15
N ASP A 66 -10.09 23.76 1.32
CA ASP A 66 -9.66 23.87 -0.07
C ASP A 66 -10.82 24.43 -0.91
N PRO A 67 -10.65 25.58 -1.60
CA PRO A 67 -11.70 26.12 -2.48
C PRO A 67 -12.17 25.15 -3.57
N LYS A 68 -11.33 24.18 -3.96
CA LYS A 68 -11.68 23.15 -4.94
C LYS A 68 -12.26 21.89 -4.30
N GLY A 69 -12.25 21.79 -2.97
CA GLY A 69 -12.74 20.64 -2.22
C GLY A 69 -11.96 19.33 -2.44
N ILE A 70 -10.69 19.40 -2.85
CA ILE A 70 -9.88 18.21 -3.16
C ILE A 70 -9.05 17.78 -1.96
N LEU A 71 -8.22 18.68 -1.41
CA LEU A 71 -7.32 18.35 -0.30
C LEU A 71 -7.12 19.58 0.60
N ALA A 72 -7.74 19.54 1.78
CA ALA A 72 -7.53 20.55 2.81
C ALA A 72 -6.14 20.35 3.45
N LEU A 73 -5.34 21.41 3.50
CA LEU A 73 -3.97 21.39 4.03
C LEU A 73 -3.76 22.47 5.09
N PRO A 74 -2.81 22.28 6.02
CA PRO A 74 -2.43 23.32 6.97
C PRO A 74 -1.81 24.55 6.29
N ALA A 75 -1.70 25.65 7.04
CA ALA A 75 -1.03 26.85 6.56
C ALA A 75 0.42 26.56 6.13
N GLY A 76 0.83 27.06 4.96
CA GLY A 76 2.20 26.91 4.45
C GLY A 76 2.43 25.66 3.58
N PHE A 77 1.44 24.77 3.48
CA PHE A 77 1.48 23.62 2.58
C PHE A 77 0.71 23.90 1.28
N SER A 78 1.12 23.21 0.22
CA SER A 78 0.45 23.22 -1.09
C SER A 78 0.50 21.84 -1.71
N TYR A 79 -0.47 21.51 -2.56
CA TYR A 79 -0.46 20.30 -3.35
C TYR A 79 -0.49 20.61 -4.85
N GLN A 80 -0.07 19.61 -5.64
CA GLN A 80 -0.28 19.56 -7.07
C GLN A 80 -0.92 18.21 -7.42
N ILE A 81 -1.92 18.24 -8.29
CA ILE A 81 -2.49 17.03 -8.88
C ILE A 81 -1.57 16.61 -10.02
N ILE A 82 -0.98 15.43 -9.93
CA ILE A 82 -0.10 14.87 -10.97
C ILE A 82 -0.86 13.97 -11.95
N THR A 83 -1.81 13.17 -11.46
CA THR A 83 -2.71 12.34 -12.26
C THR A 83 -4.15 12.52 -11.78
N TYR A 84 -5.13 12.32 -12.67
CA TYR A 84 -6.55 12.41 -12.36
C TYR A 84 -7.33 11.42 -13.22
N SER A 85 -8.03 10.47 -12.59
CA SER A 85 -8.79 9.43 -13.29
C SER A 85 -9.82 10.01 -14.27
N GLY A 86 -9.84 9.49 -15.50
CA GLY A 86 -10.73 9.97 -16.55
C GLY A 86 -10.38 11.36 -17.12
N LYS A 87 -9.26 11.97 -16.72
CA LYS A 87 -8.78 13.26 -17.26
C LYS A 87 -7.34 13.17 -17.78
N THR A 88 -6.41 12.73 -16.92
CA THR A 88 -5.02 12.49 -17.32
C THR A 88 -4.98 11.28 -18.27
N ARG A 89 -4.08 11.33 -19.25
CA ARG A 89 -3.89 10.24 -20.21
C ARG A 89 -2.54 9.59 -20.00
N LEU A 90 -2.52 8.27 -20.15
CA LEU A 90 -1.30 7.49 -20.29
C LEU A 90 -0.64 7.79 -21.63
N GLU A 91 0.63 7.40 -21.77
CA GLU A 91 1.38 7.49 -23.04
C GLU A 91 0.71 6.73 -24.18
N SER A 92 -0.03 5.67 -23.87
CA SER A 92 -0.81 4.89 -24.83
C SER A 92 -2.10 5.59 -25.29
N GLY A 93 -2.50 6.67 -24.62
CA GLY A 93 -3.65 7.51 -24.97
C GLY A 93 -4.91 7.21 -24.17
N GLU A 94 -5.02 6.06 -23.50
CA GLU A 94 -6.10 5.77 -22.54
C GLU A 94 -6.04 6.70 -21.32
N PHE A 95 -7.14 6.80 -20.59
CA PHE A 95 -7.19 7.60 -19.37
C PHE A 95 -6.53 6.87 -18.20
N THR A 96 -5.97 7.65 -17.28
CA THR A 96 -5.55 7.19 -15.94
C THR A 96 -6.67 6.36 -15.30
N PRO A 97 -6.38 5.13 -14.84
CA PRO A 97 -7.39 4.26 -14.24
C PRO A 97 -7.95 4.85 -12.93
N SER A 98 -9.11 4.37 -12.48
CA SER A 98 -9.74 4.85 -11.23
C SER A 98 -9.18 4.15 -9.98
N ASN A 99 -9.73 4.47 -8.80
CA ASN A 99 -9.42 3.81 -7.52
C ASN A 99 -7.92 3.69 -7.25
N HIS A 100 -7.22 4.83 -7.27
CA HIS A 100 -5.79 4.85 -6.92
C HIS A 100 -5.63 4.42 -5.47
N ASP A 101 -4.67 3.54 -5.21
CA ASP A 101 -4.42 2.99 -3.87
C ASP A 101 -2.92 2.93 -3.56
N GLY A 102 -2.42 1.85 -2.96
CA GLY A 102 -1.05 1.58 -2.59
C GLY A 102 -0.04 2.16 -3.55
N THR A 103 0.79 3.07 -3.03
CA THR A 103 1.74 3.81 -3.83
C THR A 103 3.09 3.95 -3.13
N SER A 104 4.17 3.78 -3.89
CA SER A 104 5.53 4.12 -3.45
C SER A 104 6.27 4.93 -4.51
N THR A 105 7.16 5.79 -4.04
CA THR A 105 8.09 6.55 -4.86
C THR A 105 9.43 5.83 -5.02
N PHE A 106 10.06 5.98 -6.17
CA PHE A 106 11.37 5.45 -6.51
C PHE A 106 12.19 6.54 -7.22
N GLU A 107 13.50 6.51 -7.02
CA GLU A 107 14.40 7.39 -7.77
C GLU A 107 14.40 6.98 -9.24
N GLY A 108 14.15 7.96 -10.12
CA GLY A 108 14.16 7.80 -11.56
C GLY A 108 15.40 8.41 -12.24
N PRO A 109 15.61 8.11 -13.52
CA PRO A 109 16.76 8.60 -14.26
C PRO A 109 16.73 10.13 -14.38
N ARG A 110 17.91 10.77 -14.30
CA ARG A 110 18.06 12.24 -14.46
C ARG A 110 17.25 13.04 -13.42
N GLY A 111 17.12 12.51 -12.21
CA GLY A 111 16.48 13.19 -11.08
C GLY A 111 14.96 13.24 -11.17
N THR A 112 14.34 12.31 -11.89
CA THR A 112 12.88 12.13 -11.87
C THR A 112 12.46 11.36 -10.63
N THR A 113 11.19 11.51 -10.25
CA THR A 113 10.55 10.63 -9.27
C THR A 113 9.58 9.72 -10.01
N LEU A 114 9.74 8.42 -9.83
CA LEU A 114 8.79 7.44 -10.34
C LEU A 114 7.85 7.05 -9.21
N LEU A 115 6.55 6.96 -9.48
CA LEU A 115 5.57 6.40 -8.57
C LEU A 115 5.03 5.12 -9.20
N VAL A 116 4.95 4.03 -8.44
CA VAL A 116 4.12 2.88 -8.84
C VAL A 116 2.83 3.00 -8.04
N ASN A 117 1.71 3.17 -8.73
CA ASN A 117 0.41 3.44 -8.14
C ASN A 117 -0.55 2.29 -8.47
N ASN A 118 -1.05 1.61 -7.45
CA ASN A 118 -2.05 0.56 -7.60
C ASN A 118 -3.42 1.13 -8.00
N HIS A 119 -4.21 0.27 -8.63
CA HIS A 119 -5.61 0.51 -8.93
C HIS A 119 -6.49 -0.60 -8.36
N GLU A 120 -7.18 -0.28 -7.27
CA GLU A 120 -8.00 -1.20 -6.48
C GLU A 120 -9.37 -1.43 -7.16
N LEU A 121 -9.33 -2.19 -8.24
CA LEU A 121 -10.48 -2.44 -9.10
C LEU A 121 -10.88 -3.91 -8.98
N ALA A 122 -11.96 -4.18 -8.25
CA ALA A 122 -12.47 -5.53 -8.01
C ALA A 122 -13.32 -6.06 -9.17
N GLY A 123 -13.32 -7.39 -9.34
CA GLY A 123 -14.20 -8.07 -10.27
C GLY A 123 -13.91 -7.83 -11.77
N PRO A 124 -14.87 -8.16 -12.65
CA PRO A 124 -14.68 -8.11 -14.09
C PRO A 124 -14.33 -6.72 -14.62
N ARG A 125 -13.34 -6.67 -15.52
CA ARG A 125 -12.94 -5.49 -16.28
C ARG A 125 -14.11 -4.74 -16.92
N ALA A 126 -15.08 -5.46 -17.47
CA ALA A 126 -16.23 -4.89 -18.16
C ALA A 126 -17.11 -3.99 -17.26
N ASN A 127 -16.98 -4.10 -15.94
CA ASN A 127 -17.73 -3.30 -14.97
C ASN A 127 -17.11 -1.93 -14.70
N TRP A 128 -15.90 -1.66 -15.22
CA TRP A 128 -15.16 -0.45 -14.93
C TRP A 128 -15.06 0.48 -16.15
N THR A 129 -15.32 1.77 -15.93
CA THR A 129 -15.18 2.80 -16.98
C THR A 129 -13.71 3.11 -17.28
N TYR A 130 -12.86 3.11 -16.25
CA TYR A 130 -11.43 3.40 -16.36
C TYR A 130 -10.58 2.27 -15.72
N PRO A 131 -10.59 1.05 -16.29
CA PRO A 131 -9.72 -0.03 -15.84
C PRO A 131 -8.28 0.21 -16.29
N VAL A 132 -7.31 -0.50 -15.66
CA VAL A 132 -5.91 -0.45 -16.11
C VAL A 132 -5.81 -0.97 -17.55
N PRO A 133 -5.26 -0.22 -18.53
CA PRO A 133 -5.22 -0.67 -19.92
C PRO A 133 -4.54 -2.04 -20.10
N LEU A 134 -5.06 -2.86 -21.01
CA LEU A 134 -4.45 -4.15 -21.35
C LEU A 134 -3.27 -3.91 -22.30
N THR A 135 -2.09 -3.68 -21.72
CA THR A 135 -0.86 -3.45 -22.48
C THR A 135 -0.17 -4.76 -22.83
N GLU A 136 0.20 -4.94 -24.10
CA GLU A 136 0.80 -6.16 -24.61
C GLU A 136 2.03 -6.60 -23.78
N GLY A 137 2.02 -7.86 -23.36
CA GLY A 137 3.09 -8.46 -22.56
C GLY A 137 3.03 -8.13 -21.07
N LEU A 138 2.15 -7.23 -20.61
CA LEU A 138 1.99 -6.87 -19.19
C LEU A 138 0.70 -7.41 -18.55
N VAL A 139 -0.05 -8.23 -19.28
CA VAL A 139 -1.35 -8.73 -18.81
C VAL A 139 -1.19 -10.06 -18.08
N TYR A 140 -1.64 -10.13 -16.83
CA TYR A 140 -1.82 -11.40 -16.11
C TYR A 140 -3.12 -12.08 -16.53
N ASP A 141 -4.29 -11.55 -16.17
CA ASP A 141 -5.61 -12.03 -16.56
C ASP A 141 -6.38 -10.91 -17.30
N PRO A 142 -6.72 -11.06 -18.59
CA PRO A 142 -7.44 -10.02 -19.33
C PRO A 142 -8.86 -9.75 -18.79
N ALA A 143 -9.43 -10.65 -17.98
CA ALA A 143 -10.73 -10.45 -17.35
C ALA A 143 -10.69 -9.52 -16.14
N ALA A 144 -9.53 -9.35 -15.49
CA ALA A 144 -9.39 -8.51 -14.31
C ALA A 144 -9.18 -7.03 -14.68
N ALA A 145 -9.68 -6.14 -13.82
CA ALA A 145 -9.71 -4.70 -14.05
C ALA A 145 -8.48 -3.95 -13.53
N GLY A 146 -7.85 -4.50 -12.50
CA GLY A 146 -6.77 -3.88 -11.74
C GLY A 146 -5.40 -3.98 -12.39
N GLY A 147 -4.40 -3.59 -11.62
CA GLY A 147 -3.02 -3.41 -12.04
C GLY A 147 -2.34 -2.26 -11.31
N CYS A 148 -1.23 -1.82 -11.88
CA CYS A 148 -0.54 -0.61 -11.46
C CYS A 148 -0.20 0.23 -12.67
N THR A 149 -0.18 1.55 -12.49
CA THR A 149 0.53 2.46 -13.40
C THR A 149 1.86 2.89 -12.79
N VAL A 150 2.79 3.29 -13.66
CA VAL A 150 4.01 3.98 -13.28
C VAL A 150 3.88 5.43 -13.75
N VAL A 151 4.01 6.36 -12.81
CA VAL A 151 3.95 7.81 -13.06
C VAL A 151 5.36 8.38 -12.93
N GLU A 152 5.89 8.97 -13.99
CA GLU A 152 7.12 9.77 -13.93
C GLU A 152 6.78 11.23 -13.70
N VAL A 153 7.32 11.79 -12.62
CA VAL A 153 7.25 13.21 -12.32
C VAL A 153 8.62 13.85 -12.54
N ARG A 154 8.68 14.85 -13.41
CA ARG A 154 9.87 15.64 -13.70
C ARG A 154 9.54 17.12 -13.79
N ARG A 155 9.79 17.86 -12.71
CA ARG A 155 9.45 19.29 -12.59
C ARG A 155 7.94 19.49 -12.86
N ASP A 156 7.61 20.08 -14.00
CA ASP A 156 6.26 20.39 -14.47
C ASP A 156 5.69 19.34 -15.44
N LYS A 157 6.45 18.29 -15.75
CA LYS A 157 6.02 17.22 -16.66
C LYS A 157 5.64 15.96 -15.90
N VAL A 158 4.53 15.37 -16.32
CA VAL A 158 4.05 14.07 -15.86
C VAL A 158 3.90 13.16 -17.08
N ALA A 159 4.42 11.95 -16.99
CA ALA A 159 4.14 10.85 -17.91
C ALA A 159 3.60 9.66 -17.10
N GLU A 160 2.75 8.85 -17.72
CA GLU A 160 2.14 7.70 -17.06
C GLU A 160 2.02 6.54 -18.04
N TRP A 161 2.37 5.33 -17.60
CA TRP A 161 2.23 4.11 -18.38
C TRP A 161 1.84 2.93 -17.49
N VAL A 162 1.41 1.82 -18.10
CA VAL A 162 1.05 0.60 -17.35
C VAL A 162 2.32 -0.08 -16.82
N GLY A 163 2.35 -0.38 -15.53
CA GLY A 163 3.38 -1.22 -14.90
C GLY A 163 3.04 -2.70 -14.99
N ILE A 164 1.79 -3.04 -14.68
CA ILE A 164 1.19 -4.38 -14.77
C ILE A 164 -0.32 -4.22 -14.96
N ALA A 165 -0.95 -5.10 -15.72
CA ALA A 165 -2.39 -5.12 -15.93
C ALA A 165 -2.98 -6.51 -15.72
N GLY A 166 -4.29 -6.58 -15.49
CA GLY A 166 -4.99 -7.84 -15.35
C GLY A 166 -4.69 -8.57 -14.05
N THR A 167 -4.23 -7.85 -13.04
CA THR A 167 -4.35 -8.27 -11.63
C THR A 167 -5.65 -7.69 -11.07
N ALA A 168 -6.09 -8.16 -9.91
CA ALA A 168 -7.41 -7.84 -9.35
C ALA A 168 -7.27 -7.20 -7.96
N THR A 169 -8.09 -6.18 -7.69
CA THR A 169 -8.16 -5.52 -6.37
C THR A 169 -6.77 -5.21 -5.81
N ASN A 170 -5.94 -4.53 -6.60
CA ASN A 170 -4.61 -4.13 -6.14
C ASN A 170 -4.78 -3.07 -5.05
N CYS A 171 -4.70 -3.47 -3.78
CA CYS A 171 -4.91 -2.59 -2.63
C CYS A 171 -3.60 -1.88 -2.28
N ALA A 172 -2.99 -2.18 -1.14
CA ALA A 172 -1.68 -1.68 -0.76
C ALA A 172 -0.54 -2.53 -1.38
N GLY A 173 0.57 -2.65 -0.65
CA GLY A 173 1.75 -3.33 -1.15
C GLY A 173 2.98 -2.97 -0.36
N GLY A 174 4.15 -3.03 -1.00
CA GLY A 174 5.42 -2.70 -0.36
C GLY A 174 6.55 -2.39 -1.31
N SER A 175 7.32 -1.35 -1.01
CA SER A 175 8.59 -1.11 -1.69
C SER A 175 9.67 -2.06 -1.17
N THR A 176 10.46 -2.57 -2.10
CA THR A 176 11.57 -3.47 -1.78
C THR A 176 12.87 -2.69 -1.61
N PRO A 177 13.80 -3.15 -0.76
CA PRO A 177 15.14 -2.56 -0.64
C PRO A 177 15.96 -2.58 -1.93
N TRP A 178 15.58 -3.39 -2.93
CA TRP A 178 16.21 -3.44 -4.24
C TRP A 178 15.52 -2.56 -5.30
N GLY A 179 14.53 -1.77 -4.89
CA GLY A 179 13.93 -0.70 -5.69
C GLY A 179 12.87 -1.18 -6.68
N THR A 180 12.06 -2.15 -6.28
CA THR A 180 10.84 -2.60 -6.97
C THR A 180 9.62 -2.42 -6.06
N TRP A 181 8.43 -2.47 -6.64
CA TRP A 181 7.15 -2.47 -5.93
C TRP A 181 6.58 -3.89 -5.88
N LEU A 182 6.09 -4.30 -4.72
CA LEU A 182 5.26 -5.48 -4.57
C LEU A 182 3.81 -5.01 -4.48
N THR A 183 3.03 -5.30 -5.53
CA THR A 183 1.58 -5.04 -5.54
C THR A 183 0.83 -6.25 -5.01
N CYS A 184 -0.16 -6.01 -4.17
CA CYS A 184 -0.92 -7.03 -3.45
C CYS A 184 -2.36 -7.08 -3.94
N GLU A 185 -2.84 -8.25 -4.34
CA GLU A 185 -4.26 -8.47 -4.65
C GLU A 185 -5.04 -8.77 -3.36
N GLU A 186 -5.94 -7.87 -2.98
CA GLU A 186 -6.88 -8.03 -1.86
C GLU A 186 -8.16 -8.77 -2.35
N THR A 187 -7.98 -9.99 -2.85
CA THR A 187 -9.09 -10.84 -3.28
C THR A 187 -8.71 -12.30 -3.15
N GLU A 188 -9.70 -13.17 -3.16
CA GLU A 188 -9.52 -14.62 -3.19
C GLU A 188 -10.31 -15.24 -4.33
N ASP A 189 -10.54 -14.50 -5.40
CA ASP A 189 -11.19 -15.03 -6.59
C ASP A 189 -10.35 -16.16 -7.22
N LYS A 190 -11.04 -17.20 -7.68
CA LYS A 190 -10.44 -18.31 -8.45
C LYS A 190 -10.85 -18.22 -9.91
N ALA A 191 -10.11 -18.93 -10.77
CA ALA A 191 -10.54 -19.12 -12.14
C ALA A 191 -11.99 -19.68 -12.17
N GLY A 192 -12.86 -19.04 -12.95
CA GLY A 192 -14.29 -19.35 -13.04
C GLY A 192 -15.18 -18.66 -12.01
N GLN A 193 -14.63 -17.94 -11.03
CA GLN A 193 -15.37 -17.12 -10.08
C GLN A 193 -15.34 -15.66 -10.53
N ASN A 194 -16.47 -14.95 -10.37
CA ASN A 194 -16.56 -13.51 -10.64
C ASN A 194 -15.95 -13.07 -11.99
N GLY A 195 -16.06 -13.93 -13.01
CA GLY A 195 -15.56 -13.67 -14.37
C GLY A 195 -14.06 -13.87 -14.59
N MET A 196 -13.29 -14.28 -13.57
CA MET A 196 -11.85 -14.48 -13.68
C MET A 196 -11.49 -15.71 -14.51
N THR A 197 -10.40 -15.62 -15.27
CA THR A 197 -9.84 -16.73 -16.06
C THR A 197 -8.64 -17.38 -15.38
N LYS A 198 -8.07 -16.72 -14.37
CA LYS A 198 -6.97 -17.20 -13.54
C LYS A 198 -7.32 -17.09 -12.06
N ASP A 199 -6.54 -17.77 -11.23
CA ASP A 199 -6.61 -17.58 -9.79
C ASP A 199 -5.98 -16.24 -9.41
N HIS A 200 -6.60 -15.53 -8.47
CA HIS A 200 -6.13 -14.28 -7.90
C HIS A 200 -5.88 -14.43 -6.39
N GLY A 201 -5.41 -13.35 -5.77
CA GLY A 201 -5.02 -13.29 -4.36
C GLY A 201 -3.53 -13.47 -4.17
N TYR A 202 -2.72 -12.95 -5.09
CA TYR A 202 -1.27 -13.08 -5.04
C TYR A 202 -0.56 -11.73 -4.98
N VAL A 203 0.71 -11.79 -4.61
CA VAL A 203 1.64 -10.66 -4.76
C VAL A 203 2.35 -10.72 -6.10
N PHE A 204 2.54 -9.57 -6.75
CA PHE A 204 3.32 -9.42 -7.98
C PHE A 204 4.43 -8.39 -7.80
N GLU A 205 5.56 -8.58 -8.47
CA GLU A 205 6.66 -7.61 -8.47
C GLU A 205 6.62 -6.74 -9.74
N VAL A 206 6.67 -5.43 -9.54
CA VAL A 206 6.71 -4.40 -10.58
C VAL A 206 8.01 -3.61 -10.45
N ASP A 207 8.82 -3.61 -11.50
CA ASP A 207 10.00 -2.78 -11.62
C ASP A 207 9.62 -1.42 -12.25
N PRO A 208 9.77 -0.30 -11.53
CA PRO A 208 9.46 1.03 -12.08
C PRO A 208 10.50 1.51 -13.10
N LEU A 209 11.73 0.99 -13.06
CA LEU A 209 12.86 1.44 -13.88
C LEU A 209 13.00 0.63 -15.18
N ASP A 210 12.76 -0.67 -15.13
CA ASP A 210 12.83 -1.55 -16.31
C ASP A 210 11.46 -2.16 -16.65
N HIS A 211 10.74 -1.48 -17.53
CA HIS A 211 9.46 -1.97 -18.05
C HIS A 211 9.55 -3.36 -18.70
N ARG A 212 10.71 -3.77 -19.24
CA ARG A 212 10.86 -5.11 -19.84
C ARG A 212 10.84 -6.19 -18.77
N ALA A 213 11.31 -5.88 -17.56
CA ALA A 213 11.29 -6.80 -16.42
C ALA A 213 9.86 -7.12 -15.95
N ASN A 214 8.86 -6.28 -16.28
CA ASN A 214 7.45 -6.50 -15.92
C ASN A 214 6.72 -7.42 -16.90
N ARG A 215 7.36 -7.80 -18.02
CA ARG A 215 6.72 -8.66 -19.02
C ARG A 215 6.45 -10.06 -18.49
N ALA A 216 5.38 -10.65 -19.02
CA ALA A 216 4.80 -11.93 -18.63
C ALA A 216 4.61 -12.01 -17.11
N PRO A 217 3.70 -11.20 -16.52
CA PRO A 217 3.53 -11.14 -15.08
C PRO A 217 3.37 -12.53 -14.45
N LYS A 218 4.04 -12.74 -13.30
CA LYS A 218 4.02 -14.02 -12.58
C LYS A 218 3.69 -13.76 -11.12
N PRO A 219 2.67 -14.44 -10.55
CA PRO A 219 2.38 -14.34 -9.12
C PRO A 219 3.52 -14.96 -8.31
N ILE A 220 3.87 -14.35 -7.19
CA ILE A 220 4.88 -14.85 -6.25
C ILE A 220 4.18 -15.81 -5.28
N LYS A 221 3.86 -17.02 -5.77
CA LYS A 221 3.06 -18.01 -5.03
C LYS A 221 3.68 -18.45 -3.70
N ALA A 222 5.00 -18.33 -3.56
CA ALA A 222 5.73 -18.58 -2.30
C ALA A 222 5.22 -17.72 -1.13
N LEU A 223 4.59 -16.57 -1.40
CA LEU A 223 4.03 -15.68 -0.39
C LEU A 223 2.60 -16.06 0.03
N GLY A 224 2.06 -17.13 -0.54
CA GLY A 224 0.72 -17.62 -0.25
C GLY A 224 -0.38 -16.94 -1.07
N ARG A 225 -1.61 -17.38 -0.86
CA ARG A 225 -2.79 -16.91 -1.57
C ARG A 225 -3.94 -16.62 -0.59
N TYR A 226 -4.25 -15.35 -0.41
CA TYR A 226 -5.26 -14.78 0.48
C TYR A 226 -5.51 -13.33 0.05
N ALA A 227 -6.39 -12.61 0.74
CA ALA A 227 -6.63 -11.19 0.50
C ALA A 227 -5.44 -10.35 1.01
N HIS A 228 -4.40 -10.19 0.19
CA HIS A 228 -3.18 -9.47 0.58
C HIS A 228 -3.44 -7.97 0.64
N GLU A 229 -3.13 -7.36 1.78
CA GLU A 229 -3.19 -5.92 1.96
C GLU A 229 -1.83 -5.28 1.65
N ALA A 230 -0.87 -5.43 2.57
CA ALA A 230 0.46 -4.81 2.47
C ALA A 230 1.57 -5.82 2.71
N VAL A 231 2.79 -5.46 2.28
CA VAL A 231 3.99 -6.23 2.53
C VAL A 231 5.14 -5.32 2.95
N VAL A 232 5.92 -5.74 3.96
CA VAL A 232 7.15 -5.07 4.34
C VAL A 232 8.32 -6.04 4.37
N VAL A 233 9.47 -5.60 3.89
CA VAL A 233 10.69 -6.41 3.81
C VAL A 233 11.61 -6.06 4.98
N ASP A 234 12.07 -7.07 5.75
CA ASP A 234 13.20 -6.91 6.67
C ASP A 234 14.49 -6.89 5.85
N PRO A 235 15.17 -5.74 5.70
CA PRO A 235 16.37 -5.63 4.86
C PRO A 235 17.58 -6.38 5.45
N LYS A 236 17.56 -6.73 6.74
CA LYS A 236 18.67 -7.42 7.41
C LYS A 236 18.58 -8.92 7.26
N ARG A 237 17.38 -9.49 7.43
CA ARG A 237 17.17 -10.95 7.39
C ARG A 237 16.53 -11.44 6.09
N GLY A 238 15.94 -10.54 5.32
CA GLY A 238 15.22 -10.88 4.09
C GLY A 238 13.86 -11.52 4.33
N HIS A 239 13.28 -11.40 5.53
CA HIS A 239 11.90 -11.82 5.77
C HIS A 239 10.93 -10.85 5.10
N LEU A 240 9.79 -11.36 4.64
CA LEU A 240 8.66 -10.54 4.21
C LEU A 240 7.54 -10.71 5.24
N PHE A 241 7.00 -9.62 5.75
CA PHE A 241 5.81 -9.63 6.60
C PHE A 241 4.62 -9.15 5.77
N LEU A 242 3.51 -9.88 5.82
CA LEU A 242 2.35 -9.66 4.96
C LEU A 242 1.08 -9.61 5.80
N THR A 243 0.18 -8.69 5.49
CA THR A 243 -1.13 -8.59 6.13
C THR A 243 -2.21 -9.16 5.22
N GLU A 244 -3.20 -9.81 5.84
CA GLU A 244 -4.41 -10.26 5.18
C GLU A 244 -5.60 -9.43 5.69
N ASP A 245 -6.31 -8.75 4.78
CA ASP A 245 -7.55 -8.03 5.10
C ASP A 245 -8.76 -8.88 4.68
N ALA A 246 -8.98 -9.96 5.42
CA ALA A 246 -10.06 -10.89 5.12
C ALA A 246 -11.42 -10.32 5.59
N ALA A 247 -12.42 -10.38 4.70
CA ALA A 247 -13.81 -10.07 5.06
C ALA A 247 -14.43 -11.05 6.09
N GLY A 248 -13.78 -12.19 6.36
CA GLY A 248 -14.11 -13.11 7.45
C GLY A 248 -13.44 -14.51 7.30
N PRO A 249 -13.26 -15.29 8.39
CA PRO A 249 -13.63 -14.95 9.77
C PRO A 249 -12.71 -13.88 10.37
N ASN A 250 -11.39 -13.98 10.19
CA ASN A 250 -10.38 -12.99 10.59
C ASN A 250 -9.16 -13.10 9.67
N GLY A 251 -8.59 -11.97 9.28
CA GLY A 251 -7.31 -11.93 8.58
C GLY A 251 -6.14 -12.22 9.52
N LEU A 252 -5.03 -12.74 8.97
CA LEU A 252 -3.82 -13.04 9.73
C LEU A 252 -2.66 -12.10 9.36
N LEU A 253 -1.70 -11.98 10.28
CA LEU A 253 -0.37 -11.47 9.97
C LEU A 253 0.55 -12.64 9.62
N TYR A 254 1.24 -12.55 8.49
CA TYR A 254 2.16 -13.57 8.01
C TYR A 254 3.61 -13.10 8.04
N ARG A 255 4.52 -14.06 8.14
CA ARG A 255 5.94 -13.92 7.83
C ARG A 255 6.35 -15.00 6.84
N TRP A 256 6.90 -14.59 5.70
CA TRP A 256 7.64 -15.46 4.81
C TRP A 256 9.14 -15.39 5.09
N THR A 257 9.77 -16.55 5.21
CA THR A 257 11.21 -16.72 5.37
C THR A 257 11.81 -17.30 4.09
N PRO A 258 12.85 -16.67 3.50
CA PRO A 258 13.43 -17.16 2.26
C PRO A 258 14.12 -18.52 2.43
N PRO A 259 14.17 -19.34 1.37
CA PRO A 259 14.92 -20.59 1.41
C PRO A 259 16.43 -20.31 1.54
N THR A 260 17.16 -21.25 2.12
CA THR A 260 18.61 -21.14 2.32
C THR A 260 19.33 -20.84 1.00
N GLY A 261 20.19 -19.81 1.00
CA GLY A 261 20.97 -19.41 -0.17
C GLY A 261 20.21 -18.52 -1.17
N PHE A 262 18.94 -18.18 -0.90
CA PHE A 262 18.25 -17.19 -1.72
C PHE A 262 18.79 -15.78 -1.45
N HIS A 263 19.06 -15.06 -2.53
CA HIS A 263 19.47 -13.67 -2.49
C HIS A 263 18.40 -12.82 -3.16
N HIS A 264 17.85 -11.88 -2.38
CA HIS A 264 16.92 -10.88 -2.86
C HIS A 264 17.52 -10.02 -3.97
N GLY A 265 16.65 -9.47 -4.81
CA GLY A 265 17.02 -8.61 -5.92
C GLY A 265 15.87 -8.49 -6.93
N ARG A 266 16.03 -7.54 -7.87
CA ARG A 266 15.03 -7.24 -8.89
C ARG A 266 14.61 -8.50 -9.64
N GLY A 267 13.32 -8.82 -9.63
CA GLY A 267 12.75 -9.95 -10.35
C GLY A 267 13.14 -11.32 -9.79
N ARG A 268 13.82 -11.42 -8.64
CA ARG A 268 14.23 -12.70 -8.07
C ARG A 268 13.08 -13.44 -7.42
N LEU A 269 12.14 -12.73 -6.77
CA LEU A 269 11.00 -13.35 -6.09
C LEU A 269 10.11 -14.13 -7.05
N ARG A 270 9.83 -13.58 -8.24
CA ARG A 270 9.02 -14.25 -9.27
C ARG A 270 9.67 -15.51 -9.90
N THR A 271 10.91 -15.84 -9.52
CA THR A 271 11.59 -17.09 -9.94
C THR A 271 11.46 -18.23 -8.94
N LEU A 272 10.95 -17.93 -7.74
CA LEU A 272 10.75 -18.93 -6.70
C LEU A 272 9.72 -19.99 -7.13
N ALA A 273 9.97 -21.23 -6.73
CA ALA A 273 8.92 -22.26 -6.75
C ALA A 273 7.78 -21.87 -5.79
N ALA A 274 6.59 -22.41 -6.02
CA ALA A 274 5.39 -22.04 -5.27
C ALA A 274 5.49 -22.38 -3.77
N ASP A 275 6.30 -23.37 -3.40
CA ASP A 275 6.54 -23.87 -2.05
C ASP A 275 7.91 -23.42 -1.49
N ALA A 276 8.59 -22.50 -2.16
CA ALA A 276 9.92 -22.07 -1.75
C ALA A 276 9.89 -21.19 -0.49
N GLY A 277 10.75 -21.51 0.47
CA GLY A 277 10.81 -20.81 1.75
C GLY A 277 9.78 -21.34 2.75
N VAL A 278 9.47 -20.55 3.77
CA VAL A 278 8.52 -20.93 4.82
C VAL A 278 7.60 -19.76 5.11
N LEU A 279 6.31 -19.93 4.82
CA LEU A 279 5.25 -19.00 5.20
C LEU A 279 4.65 -19.41 6.54
N GLN A 280 4.54 -18.47 7.47
CA GLN A 280 4.04 -18.71 8.82
C GLN A 280 3.05 -17.62 9.20
N ALA A 281 1.94 -17.98 9.83
CA ALA A 281 1.02 -17.03 10.44
C ALA A 281 1.39 -16.77 11.91
N PHE A 282 1.14 -15.56 12.39
CA PHE A 282 1.34 -15.21 13.79
C PHE A 282 0.22 -15.77 14.67
N LYS A 283 0.57 -16.05 15.92
CA LYS A 283 -0.37 -16.45 16.96
C LYS A 283 -0.21 -15.51 18.14
N CYS A 284 -1.29 -14.85 18.54
CA CYS A 284 -1.28 -13.86 19.61
C CYS A 284 -1.63 -14.51 20.95
N PHE A 285 -0.94 -14.10 22.01
CA PHE A 285 -1.21 -14.56 23.37
C PHE A 285 -1.35 -13.36 24.30
N ASP A 286 -2.26 -13.45 25.26
CA ASP A 286 -2.37 -12.44 26.31
C ASP A 286 -1.17 -12.49 27.28
N SER A 287 -1.08 -11.53 28.19
CA SER A 287 -0.02 -11.48 29.21
C SER A 287 0.03 -12.71 30.14
N GLY A 288 -1.04 -13.52 30.18
CA GLY A 288 -1.11 -14.77 30.92
C GLY A 288 -0.77 -16.01 30.09
N GLY A 289 -0.36 -15.85 28.83
CA GLY A 289 -0.03 -16.93 27.91
C GLY A 289 -1.23 -17.65 27.30
N ARG A 290 -2.45 -17.10 27.43
CA ARG A 290 -3.64 -17.66 26.78
C ARG A 290 -3.72 -17.21 25.35
N PHE A 291 -4.04 -18.13 24.45
CA PHE A 291 -4.25 -17.82 23.04
C PHE A 291 -5.43 -16.86 22.87
N VAL A 292 -5.25 -15.84 22.02
CA VAL A 292 -6.29 -14.91 21.57
C VAL A 292 -6.58 -15.23 20.10
N ASP A 293 -7.80 -15.69 19.82
CA ASP A 293 -8.27 -16.21 18.54
C ASP A 293 -8.77 -15.14 17.55
N ASP A 294 -9.02 -13.92 18.03
CA ASP A 294 -9.63 -12.80 17.29
C ASP A 294 -8.74 -11.53 17.27
N LEU A 295 -7.43 -11.73 17.08
CA LEU A 295 -6.45 -10.66 16.95
C LEU A 295 -5.79 -10.66 15.57
#